data_AF-A0A3G2EDC2-F1
#
_entry.id   AF-A0A3G2EDC2-F1
#
_cell.length_a   1.000
_cell.length_b   1.000
_cell.length_c   1.000
_cell.angle_alpha   90.00
_cell.angle_beta   90.00
_cell.angle_gamma   90.00
#
_symmetry.space_group_name_H-M   'P 1'
#
loop_
_entity.id
_entity.type
_entity.pdbx_description
1 polymer ?
#
loop_
_entity_poly.entity_id
_entity_poly.type
_entity_poly.pdbx_seq_one_letter_code
_entity_poly.pdbx_strand_id
1 'polypeptide(L)'
;MPTATDTDLLRNTNFRWLLGGGLISMLGDQFSMLALPWLVLSLTGDSLSLGIAVALMGAPRAVLILLGGTIADRYSPRRVLLLSKYANAAILLALAGLLVLDLASLALAYAAALALGVASAFGIPAGTAILPQAVPAPTLQKANGLQMGVRQLSLLAGPLLAALVLGAHGNGQHTSMAALAAAFAIDALTFVFSAWTLRQVKLRPLAAAAAPQGMWRDMAAGLAMVWRDLPLRSCYAYWAVVAFFVMGPLQVALPVLASERLHGAAALGMLMGAHGAGTLAGMLASSLGSAWLRRHFGATLLAADAVVACLLMALGQIGAAWHGAALLAVTGVLGGYVQVAIFTWIQQRVAPAMLGRAMAVFMGIFLGLAPLSAAATGALLRHVSVGELFCVGGALLLAAAIAAALFTDIAHIASTDYVTQA
;
A
#
# COMPACT_ATOMS: atom_id res chain seq x y z
N MET A 1 9.77 -28.64 -25.59
CA MET A 1 9.65 -27.26 -26.10
C MET A 1 8.31 -26.70 -25.64
N PRO A 2 8.24 -25.46 -25.12
CA PRO A 2 6.96 -24.84 -24.76
C PRO A 2 6.13 -24.72 -26.03
N THR A 3 4.87 -25.15 -26.01
CA THR A 3 3.97 -25.01 -27.17
C THR A 3 3.60 -23.54 -27.36
N ALA A 4 3.23 -23.11 -28.56
CA ALA A 4 2.84 -21.71 -28.86
C ALA A 4 1.66 -21.18 -27.99
N THR A 5 0.97 -22.06 -27.28
CA THR A 5 -0.05 -21.77 -26.25
C THR A 5 0.52 -21.39 -24.87
N ASP A 6 1.76 -21.73 -24.54
CA ASP A 6 2.44 -21.37 -23.28
C ASP A 6 2.88 -19.89 -23.25
N THR A 7 2.96 -19.23 -24.40
CA THR A 7 3.34 -17.81 -24.53
C THR A 7 2.16 -16.85 -24.48
N ASP A 8 0.93 -17.32 -24.74
CA ASP A 8 -0.27 -16.50 -24.56
C ASP A 8 -0.78 -16.61 -23.11
N LEU A 9 -0.24 -15.72 -22.28
CA LEU A 9 -0.55 -15.63 -20.86
C LEU A 9 -2.06 -15.53 -20.57
N LEU A 10 -2.84 -14.87 -21.45
CA LEU A 10 -4.29 -14.72 -21.27
C LEU A 10 -5.06 -16.01 -21.59
N ARG A 11 -4.47 -16.98 -22.29
CA ARG A 11 -5.02 -18.32 -22.49
C ARG A 11 -4.65 -19.28 -21.38
N ASN A 12 -3.63 -18.96 -20.57
CA ASN A 12 -3.20 -19.79 -19.45
C ASN A 12 -4.27 -19.81 -18.34
N THR A 13 -4.91 -20.96 -18.13
CA THR A 13 -5.99 -21.15 -17.16
C THR A 13 -5.58 -20.83 -15.72
N ASN A 14 -4.39 -21.26 -15.30
CA ASN A 14 -3.87 -20.96 -13.96
C ASN A 14 -3.72 -19.45 -13.74
N PHE A 15 -3.16 -18.77 -14.74
CA PHE A 15 -2.99 -17.33 -14.68
C PHE A 15 -4.33 -16.60 -14.62
N ARG A 16 -5.32 -16.99 -15.43
CA ARG A 16 -6.68 -16.41 -15.38
C ARG A 16 -7.34 -16.59 -14.01
N TRP A 17 -7.21 -17.77 -13.40
CA TRP A 17 -7.74 -18.00 -12.05
C TRP A 17 -7.07 -17.11 -11.01
N LEU A 18 -5.73 -17.02 -11.03
CA LEU A 18 -4.98 -16.15 -10.12
C LEU A 18 -5.31 -14.68 -10.34
N LEU A 19 -5.35 -14.23 -11.58
CA LEU A 19 -5.60 -12.84 -11.93
C LEU A 19 -7.03 -12.43 -11.55
N GLY A 20 -8.03 -13.23 -11.90
CA GLY A 20 -9.43 -12.94 -11.57
C GLY A 20 -9.70 -12.97 -10.07
N GLY A 21 -9.20 -13.99 -9.38
CA GLY A 21 -9.28 -14.09 -7.93
C GLY A 21 -8.51 -12.99 -7.20
N GLY A 22 -7.34 -12.60 -7.74
CA GLY A 22 -6.52 -11.51 -7.23
C GLY A 22 -7.21 -10.17 -7.40
N LEU A 23 -7.64 -9.82 -8.61
CA LEU A 23 -8.35 -8.57 -8.92
C LEU A 23 -9.57 -8.36 -8.01
N ILE A 24 -10.42 -9.38 -7.89
CA ILE A 24 -11.64 -9.29 -7.06
C ILE A 24 -11.29 -9.11 -5.58
N SER A 25 -10.31 -9.87 -5.07
CA SER A 25 -9.81 -9.70 -3.69
C SER A 25 -9.23 -8.31 -3.45
N MET A 26 -8.45 -7.77 -4.39
CA MET A 26 -7.81 -6.46 -4.24
C MET A 26 -8.79 -5.29 -4.32
N LEU A 27 -9.87 -5.45 -5.08
CA LEU A 27 -10.99 -4.51 -5.06
C LEU A 27 -11.75 -4.62 -3.72
N GLY A 28 -11.97 -5.85 -3.22
CA GLY A 28 -12.54 -6.13 -1.90
C GLY A 28 -11.77 -5.48 -0.76
N ASP A 29 -10.44 -5.62 -0.75
CA ASP A 29 -9.56 -5.08 0.30
C ASP A 29 -9.82 -3.56 0.54
N GLN A 30 -10.19 -2.82 -0.51
CA GLN A 30 -10.49 -1.39 -0.40
C GLN A 30 -11.75 -1.09 0.42
N PHE A 31 -12.73 -2.00 0.46
CA PHE A 31 -13.92 -1.87 1.29
C PHE A 31 -13.55 -1.88 2.76
N SER A 32 -12.82 -2.90 3.23
CA SER A 32 -12.39 -2.95 4.64
C SER A 32 -11.38 -1.87 4.98
N MET A 33 -10.52 -1.48 4.03
CA MET A 33 -9.53 -0.41 4.23
C MET A 33 -10.19 0.96 4.47
N LEU A 34 -11.35 1.24 3.86
CA LEU A 34 -12.14 2.45 4.14
C LEU A 34 -13.10 2.26 5.32
N ALA A 35 -13.78 1.11 5.39
CA ALA A 35 -14.83 0.85 6.36
C ALA A 35 -14.31 0.74 7.80
N LEU A 36 -13.13 0.15 8.03
CA LEU A 36 -12.62 -0.05 9.38
C LEU A 36 -12.24 1.28 10.08
N PRO A 37 -11.46 2.19 9.47
CA PRO A 37 -11.26 3.53 10.03
C PRO A 37 -12.58 4.29 10.21
N TRP A 38 -13.50 4.17 9.25
CA TRP A 38 -14.78 4.85 9.31
C TRP A 38 -15.68 4.33 10.43
N LEU A 39 -15.70 3.02 10.67
CA LEU A 39 -16.41 2.39 11.79
C LEU A 39 -15.91 2.94 13.13
N VAL A 40 -14.59 2.99 13.31
CA VAL A 40 -14.00 3.50 14.56
C VAL A 40 -14.35 4.98 14.76
N LEU A 41 -14.28 5.78 13.70
CA LEU A 41 -14.68 7.18 13.75
C LEU A 41 -16.18 7.34 14.06
N SER A 42 -17.02 6.48 13.49
CA SER A 42 -18.48 6.50 13.71
C SER A 42 -18.86 6.08 15.13
N LEU A 43 -18.08 5.20 15.76
CA LEU A 43 -18.30 4.73 17.13
C LEU A 43 -17.79 5.72 18.19
N THR A 44 -16.74 6.48 17.90
CA THR A 44 -15.99 7.23 18.93
C THR A 44 -15.93 8.73 18.69
N GLY A 45 -16.01 9.18 17.44
CA GLY A 45 -15.67 10.56 17.04
C GLY A 45 -14.21 10.95 17.31
N ASP A 46 -13.34 10.00 17.66
CA ASP A 46 -12.00 10.28 18.19
C ASP A 46 -10.89 9.84 17.21
N SER A 47 -10.05 10.80 16.82
CA SER A 47 -8.96 10.62 15.86
C SER A 47 -7.83 9.72 16.39
N LEU A 48 -7.56 9.76 17.70
CA LEU A 48 -6.61 8.86 18.34
C LEU A 48 -7.09 7.41 18.25
N SER A 49 -8.38 7.17 18.54
CA SER A 49 -8.97 5.84 18.46
C SER A 49 -8.85 5.26 17.05
N LEU A 50 -9.09 6.06 16.02
CA LEU A 50 -8.88 5.70 14.61
C LEU A 50 -7.40 5.38 14.34
N GLY A 51 -6.48 6.25 14.75
CA GLY A 51 -5.04 6.05 14.58
C GLY A 51 -4.54 4.75 15.22
N ILE A 52 -5.05 4.40 16.41
CA ILE A 52 -4.77 3.13 17.08
C ILE A 52 -5.31 1.94 16.27
N ALA A 53 -6.52 2.02 15.70
CA ALA A 53 -7.06 0.93 14.87
C ALA A 53 -6.19 0.67 13.64
N VAL A 54 -5.79 1.73 12.92
CA VAL A 54 -4.90 1.62 11.76
C VAL A 54 -3.54 1.07 12.20
N ALA A 55 -3.01 1.50 13.34
CA ALA A 55 -1.77 0.99 13.90
C ALA A 55 -1.88 -0.50 14.29
N LEU A 56 -2.99 -0.94 14.89
CA LEU A 56 -3.24 -2.34 15.22
C LEU A 56 -3.35 -3.22 13.97
N MET A 57 -3.82 -2.68 12.85
CA MET A 57 -3.81 -3.40 11.57
C MET A 57 -2.40 -3.45 10.94
N GLY A 58 -1.63 -2.37 11.05
CA GLY A 58 -0.31 -2.25 10.42
C GLY A 58 0.85 -2.86 11.20
N ALA A 59 0.93 -2.65 12.51
CA ALA A 59 2.04 -3.05 13.37
C ALA A 59 2.28 -4.57 13.44
N PRO A 60 1.29 -5.43 13.76
CA PRO A 60 1.51 -6.87 13.76
C PRO A 60 1.87 -7.36 12.36
N ARG A 61 1.28 -6.78 11.31
CA ARG A 61 1.62 -7.09 9.92
C ARG A 61 3.09 -6.78 9.63
N ALA A 62 3.58 -5.62 10.04
CA ALA A 62 4.96 -5.21 9.81
C ALA A 62 5.98 -6.12 10.50
N VAL A 63 5.68 -6.59 11.71
CA VAL A 63 6.57 -7.48 12.46
C VAL A 63 6.49 -8.92 11.93
N LEU A 64 5.28 -9.44 11.74
CA LEU A 64 5.06 -10.85 11.40
C LEU A 64 5.33 -11.17 9.93
N ILE A 65 5.34 -10.20 9.02
CA ILE A 65 5.64 -10.45 7.60
C ILE A 65 7.03 -11.08 7.40
N LEU A 66 7.98 -10.76 8.29
CA LEU A 66 9.32 -11.35 8.30
C LEU A 66 9.24 -12.86 8.51
N LEU A 67 8.40 -13.31 9.44
CA LEU A 67 8.13 -14.72 9.68
C LEU A 67 7.29 -15.35 8.56
N GLY A 68 6.42 -14.56 7.93
CA GLY A 68 5.50 -15.00 6.89
C GLY A 68 6.18 -15.69 5.70
N GLY A 69 7.33 -15.19 5.26
CA GLY A 69 8.14 -15.83 4.21
C GLY A 69 8.60 -17.23 4.61
N THR A 70 9.22 -17.35 5.78
CA THR A 70 9.74 -18.64 6.29
C THR A 70 8.64 -19.70 6.48
N ILE A 71 7.44 -19.28 6.90
CA ILE A 71 6.29 -20.16 7.09
C ILE A 71 5.72 -20.59 5.74
N ALA A 72 5.62 -19.67 4.77
CA ALA A 72 5.21 -19.99 3.41
C ALA A 72 6.13 -21.03 2.76
N ASP A 73 7.44 -20.90 2.97
CA ASP A 73 8.44 -21.84 2.45
C ASP A 73 8.32 -23.22 3.13
N ARG A 74 8.05 -23.26 4.44
CA ARG A 74 7.97 -24.53 5.21
C ARG A 74 6.68 -25.32 4.97
N TYR A 75 5.52 -24.67 4.89
CA TYR A 75 4.19 -25.32 4.89
C TYR A 75 3.47 -25.30 3.54
N SER A 76 4.15 -24.85 2.48
CA SER A 76 3.65 -24.51 1.13
C SER A 76 2.95 -23.14 1.06
N PRO A 77 3.30 -22.29 0.07
CA PRO A 77 2.67 -20.98 -0.12
C PRO A 77 1.16 -21.07 -0.33
N ARG A 78 0.67 -22.15 -0.96
CA ARG A 78 -0.75 -22.33 -1.24
C ARG A 78 -1.57 -22.48 0.03
N ARG A 79 -1.11 -23.32 0.96
CA ARG A 79 -1.84 -23.58 2.21
C ARG A 79 -1.87 -22.34 3.08
N VAL A 80 -0.74 -21.64 3.18
CA VAL A 80 -0.63 -20.39 3.95
C VAL A 80 -1.53 -19.31 3.35
N LEU A 81 -1.53 -19.14 2.03
CA LEU A 81 -2.40 -18.16 1.36
C LEU A 81 -3.89 -18.50 1.52
N LEU A 82 -4.29 -19.78 1.38
CA LEU A 82 -5.67 -20.19 1.61
C LEU A 82 -6.13 -19.93 3.04
N LEU A 83 -5.29 -20.27 4.03
CA LEU A 83 -5.59 -20.05 5.44
C LEU A 83 -5.76 -18.56 5.73
N SER A 84 -4.88 -17.72 5.21
CA SER A 84 -4.98 -16.25 5.32
C SER A 84 -6.29 -15.72 4.72
N LYS A 85 -6.67 -16.18 3.53
CA LYS A 85 -7.94 -15.78 2.89
C LYS A 85 -9.16 -16.22 3.69
N TYR A 86 -9.18 -17.44 4.23
CA TYR A 86 -10.29 -17.90 5.08
C TYR A 86 -10.34 -17.16 6.42
N ALA A 87 -9.19 -16.87 7.03
CA ALA A 87 -9.12 -16.09 8.25
C ALA A 87 -9.69 -14.68 8.04
N ASN A 88 -9.23 -13.97 7.00
CA ASN A 88 -9.76 -12.65 6.65
C ASN A 88 -11.28 -12.69 6.38
N ALA A 89 -11.76 -13.65 5.58
CA ALA A 89 -13.19 -13.81 5.33
C ALA A 89 -14.00 -14.06 6.61
N ALA A 90 -13.51 -14.92 7.51
CA ALA A 90 -14.19 -15.21 8.76
C ALA A 90 -14.23 -14.00 9.70
N ILE A 91 -13.13 -13.26 9.82
CA ILE A 91 -13.04 -12.03 10.64
C ILE A 91 -14.03 -10.98 10.12
N LEU A 92 -14.05 -10.75 8.81
CA LEU A 92 -14.90 -9.75 8.18
C LEU A 92 -16.39 -10.13 8.20
N LEU A 93 -16.73 -11.41 7.99
CA LEU A 93 -18.11 -11.89 8.15
C LEU A 93 -18.59 -11.79 9.60
N ALA A 94 -17.74 -12.13 10.57
CA ALA A 94 -18.07 -11.99 11.98
C ALA A 94 -18.31 -10.51 12.32
N LEU A 95 -17.44 -9.60 11.86
CA LEU A 95 -17.61 -8.17 12.05
C LEU A 95 -18.92 -7.67 11.40
N ALA A 96 -19.18 -8.04 10.15
CA ALA A 96 -20.42 -7.69 9.46
C ALA A 96 -21.67 -8.18 10.22
N GLY A 97 -21.67 -9.43 10.66
CA GLY A 97 -22.78 -10.01 11.42
C GLY A 97 -23.01 -9.30 12.76
N LEU A 98 -21.95 -8.98 13.49
CA LEU A 98 -22.05 -8.26 14.76
C LEU A 98 -22.55 -6.83 14.59
N LEU A 99 -22.21 -6.16 13.48
CA LEU A 99 -22.77 -4.85 13.14
C LEU A 99 -24.26 -4.92 12.82
N VAL A 100 -24.72 -5.97 12.12
CA VAL A 100 -26.17 -6.18 11.85
C VAL A 100 -26.95 -6.46 13.13
N LEU A 101 -26.33 -7.11 14.11
CA LEU A 101 -26.91 -7.39 15.43
C LEU A 101 -26.83 -6.19 16.40
N ASP A 102 -26.33 -5.04 15.95
CA ASP A 102 -26.12 -3.83 16.76
C ASP A 102 -25.19 -4.06 17.97
N LEU A 103 -24.24 -4.99 17.83
CA LEU A 103 -23.22 -5.33 18.83
C LEU A 103 -21.87 -4.68 18.52
N ALA A 104 -21.87 -3.58 17.77
CA ALA A 104 -20.66 -2.87 17.40
C ALA A 104 -20.01 -2.23 18.63
N SER A 105 -18.69 -2.42 18.78
CA SER A 105 -17.92 -1.80 19.85
C SER A 105 -16.50 -1.48 19.40
N LEU A 106 -15.86 -0.53 20.07
CA LEU A 106 -14.47 -0.16 19.80
C LEU A 106 -13.52 -1.36 20.00
N ALA A 107 -13.76 -2.14 21.06
CA ALA A 107 -12.98 -3.35 21.35
C ALA A 107 -13.07 -4.37 20.20
N LEU A 108 -14.26 -4.54 19.63
CA LEU A 108 -14.46 -5.40 18.47
C LEU A 108 -13.69 -4.89 17.24
N ALA A 109 -13.76 -3.59 16.96
CA ALA A 109 -13.04 -2.99 15.84
C ALA A 109 -11.51 -3.16 15.98
N TYR A 110 -10.97 -2.98 17.20
CA TYR A 110 -9.56 -3.21 17.49
C TYR A 110 -9.14 -4.68 17.37
N ALA A 111 -9.97 -5.60 17.87
CA ALA A 111 -9.72 -7.03 17.74
C ALA A 111 -9.71 -7.45 16.26
N ALA A 112 -10.66 -6.95 15.46
CA ALA A 112 -10.71 -7.20 14.03
C ALA A 112 -9.50 -6.61 13.31
N ALA A 113 -9.12 -5.35 13.61
CA ALA A 113 -7.93 -4.69 13.04
C ALA A 113 -6.66 -5.53 13.27
N LEU A 114 -6.43 -5.94 14.51
CA LEU A 114 -5.30 -6.79 14.90
C LEU A 114 -5.32 -8.12 14.15
N ALA A 115 -6.47 -8.81 14.14
CA ALA A 115 -6.62 -10.11 13.51
C ALA A 115 -6.40 -10.05 11.99
N LEU A 116 -6.92 -9.03 11.31
CA LEU A 116 -6.69 -8.78 9.88
C LEU A 116 -5.22 -8.52 9.59
N GLY A 117 -4.54 -7.72 10.43
CA GLY A 117 -3.11 -7.46 10.32
C GLY A 117 -2.28 -8.74 10.40
N VAL A 118 -2.56 -9.59 11.40
CA VAL A 118 -1.91 -10.90 11.59
C VAL A 118 -2.16 -11.82 10.39
N ALA A 119 -3.43 -11.99 9.97
CA ALA A 119 -3.77 -12.87 8.84
C ALA A 119 -3.09 -12.42 7.54
N SER A 120 -3.03 -11.10 7.30
CA SER A 120 -2.42 -10.51 6.10
C SER A 120 -0.90 -10.65 6.08
N ALA A 121 -0.25 -10.66 7.25
CA ALA A 121 1.21 -10.82 7.38
C ALA A 121 1.73 -12.09 6.71
N PHE A 122 0.96 -13.18 6.79
CA PHE A 122 1.29 -14.46 6.16
C PHE A 122 0.81 -14.55 4.71
N GLY A 123 -0.32 -13.91 4.39
CA GLY A 123 -0.93 -13.95 3.05
C GLY A 123 -0.09 -13.27 1.98
N ILE A 124 0.54 -12.13 2.29
CA ILE A 124 1.33 -11.35 1.32
C ILE A 124 2.52 -12.13 0.75
N PRO A 125 3.47 -12.62 1.58
CA PRO A 125 4.62 -13.37 1.07
C PRO A 125 4.18 -14.65 0.36
N ALA A 126 3.19 -15.36 0.90
CA ALA A 126 2.61 -16.54 0.28
C ALA A 126 2.02 -16.23 -1.11
N GLY A 127 1.33 -15.09 -1.27
CA GLY A 127 0.80 -14.61 -2.54
C GLY A 127 1.88 -14.36 -3.59
N THR A 128 2.99 -13.72 -3.20
CA THR A 128 4.11 -13.46 -4.11
C THR A 128 4.79 -14.74 -4.60
N ALA A 129 4.84 -15.78 -3.76
CA ALA A 129 5.46 -17.07 -4.10
C ALA A 129 4.60 -17.96 -5.00
N ILE A 130 3.29 -17.67 -5.15
CA ILE A 130 2.36 -18.48 -5.95
C ILE A 130 2.50 -18.23 -7.45
N LEU A 131 2.70 -16.97 -7.87
CA LEU A 131 2.74 -16.62 -9.29
C LEU A 131 3.86 -17.38 -10.05
N PRO A 132 5.10 -17.48 -9.53
CA PRO A 132 6.17 -18.27 -10.16
C PRO A 132 5.87 -19.76 -10.35
N GLN A 133 4.99 -20.32 -9.51
CA GLN A 133 4.57 -21.72 -9.58
C GLN A 133 3.41 -21.95 -10.55
N ALA A 134 2.70 -20.89 -10.92
CA ALA A 134 1.47 -20.97 -11.70
C ALA A 134 1.68 -20.74 -13.20
N VAL A 135 2.72 -19.99 -13.58
CA VAL A 135 3.02 -19.64 -14.98
C VAL A 135 4.45 -20.03 -15.38
N PRO A 136 4.72 -20.30 -16.66
CA PRO A 136 6.06 -20.58 -17.16
C PRO A 136 7.05 -19.42 -16.92
N ALA A 137 8.32 -19.74 -16.67
CA ALA A 137 9.38 -18.74 -16.44
C ALA A 137 9.47 -17.64 -17.54
N PRO A 138 9.38 -17.96 -18.84
CA PRO A 138 9.45 -16.94 -19.91
C PRO A 138 8.30 -15.92 -19.89
N THR A 139 7.16 -16.23 -19.26
CA THR A 139 6.00 -15.34 -19.22
C THR A 139 5.85 -14.63 -17.86
N LEU A 140 6.74 -14.89 -16.90
CA LEU A 140 6.69 -14.29 -15.55
C LEU A 140 6.75 -12.77 -15.57
N GLN A 141 7.59 -12.17 -16.42
CA GLN A 141 7.68 -10.72 -16.50
C GLN A 141 6.36 -10.09 -16.94
N LYS A 142 5.73 -10.65 -17.97
CA LYS A 142 4.42 -10.22 -18.46
C LYS A 142 3.33 -10.42 -17.40
N ALA A 143 3.39 -11.52 -16.66
CA ALA A 143 2.46 -11.81 -15.56
C ALA A 143 2.58 -10.82 -14.40
N ASN A 144 3.81 -10.50 -13.98
CA ASN A 144 4.07 -9.47 -12.97
C ASN A 144 3.57 -8.10 -13.45
N GLY A 145 3.82 -7.74 -14.71
CA GLY A 145 3.33 -6.48 -15.29
C GLY A 145 1.80 -6.36 -15.22
N LEU A 146 1.06 -7.41 -15.58
CA LEU A 146 -0.40 -7.39 -15.49
C LEU A 146 -0.90 -7.38 -14.04
N GLN A 147 -0.24 -8.09 -13.13
CA GLN A 147 -0.59 -8.06 -11.70
C GLN A 147 -0.36 -6.67 -11.09
N MET A 148 0.70 -5.97 -11.48
CA MET A 148 0.92 -4.56 -11.11
C MET A 148 -0.16 -3.65 -11.70
N GLY A 149 -0.54 -3.85 -12.97
CA GLY A 149 -1.64 -3.12 -13.60
C GLY A 149 -2.97 -3.31 -12.87
N VAL A 150 -3.31 -4.56 -12.54
CA VAL A 150 -4.49 -4.90 -11.73
C VAL A 150 -4.44 -4.23 -10.36
N ARG A 151 -3.29 -4.27 -9.66
CA ARG A 151 -3.13 -3.61 -8.37
C ARG A 151 -3.45 -2.13 -8.44
N GLN A 152 -2.95 -1.46 -9.46
CA GLN A 152 -3.14 -0.01 -9.62
C GLN A 152 -4.56 0.34 -10.05
N LEU A 153 -5.19 -0.50 -10.88
CA LEU A 153 -6.61 -0.38 -11.17
C LEU A 153 -7.46 -0.56 -9.91
N SER A 154 -7.11 -1.50 -9.02
CA SER A 154 -7.81 -1.67 -7.74
C SER A 154 -7.66 -0.46 -6.81
N LEU A 155 -6.49 0.18 -6.77
CA LEU A 155 -6.27 1.41 -5.99
C LEU A 155 -7.03 2.62 -6.55
N LEU A 156 -7.33 2.63 -7.85
CA LEU A 156 -8.19 3.62 -8.48
C LEU A 156 -9.68 3.35 -8.21
N ALA A 157 -10.15 2.16 -8.59
CA ALA A 157 -11.57 1.85 -8.63
C ALA A 157 -12.13 1.44 -7.27
N GLY A 158 -11.33 0.75 -6.45
CA GLY A 158 -11.81 0.17 -5.19
C GLY A 158 -12.26 1.21 -4.15
N PRO A 159 -11.53 2.31 -3.88
CA PRO A 159 -12.02 3.34 -2.96
C PRO A 159 -13.33 3.99 -3.42
N LEU A 160 -13.53 4.15 -4.73
CA LEU A 160 -14.77 4.67 -5.30
C LEU A 160 -15.93 3.69 -5.07
N LEU A 161 -15.71 2.39 -5.35
CA LEU A 161 -16.72 1.35 -5.12
C LEU A 161 -17.06 1.19 -3.63
N ALA A 162 -16.05 1.23 -2.76
CA ALA A 162 -16.22 1.20 -1.31
C ALA A 162 -17.04 2.40 -0.82
N ALA A 163 -16.70 3.61 -1.28
CA ALA A 163 -17.43 4.82 -0.92
C ALA A 163 -18.88 4.84 -1.43
N LEU A 164 -19.16 4.26 -2.60
CA LEU A 164 -20.55 4.09 -3.07
C LEU A 164 -21.37 3.23 -2.11
N VAL A 165 -20.80 2.13 -1.60
CA VAL A 165 -21.49 1.29 -0.61
C VAL A 165 -21.61 1.97 0.75
N LEU A 166 -20.56 2.65 1.22
CA LEU A 166 -20.57 3.38 2.48
C LEU A 166 -21.47 4.64 2.46
N GLY A 167 -21.70 5.20 1.28
CA GLY A 167 -22.65 6.30 1.06
C GLY A 167 -24.09 5.82 0.84
N ALA A 168 -24.29 4.57 0.44
CA ALA A 168 -25.61 3.99 0.27
C ALA A 168 -26.31 3.90 1.63
N HIS A 169 -27.49 4.51 1.76
CA HIS A 169 -28.30 4.54 2.99
C HIS A 169 -27.77 5.45 4.12
N GLY A 170 -26.90 6.42 3.82
CA GLY A 170 -26.50 7.48 4.76
C GLY A 170 -27.16 8.84 4.43
N ASN A 171 -27.41 9.67 5.44
CA ASN A 171 -27.95 11.04 5.25
C ASN A 171 -26.85 12.04 4.81
N GLY A 172 -25.95 11.63 3.91
CA GLY A 172 -24.82 12.42 3.41
C GLY A 172 -23.66 12.63 4.40
N GLN A 173 -23.94 12.80 5.70
CA GLN A 173 -22.91 13.00 6.73
C GLN A 173 -22.66 11.78 7.62
N HIS A 174 -23.65 10.91 7.82
CA HIS A 174 -23.53 9.71 8.66
C HIS A 174 -23.70 8.44 7.83
N THR A 175 -22.71 7.55 7.92
CA THR A 175 -22.76 6.20 7.33
C THR A 175 -23.50 5.27 8.29
N SER A 176 -24.48 4.52 7.77
CA SER A 176 -25.23 3.56 8.58
C SER A 176 -24.37 2.34 8.94
N MET A 177 -24.64 1.72 10.10
CA MET A 177 -23.99 0.45 10.46
C MET A 177 -24.27 -0.66 9.44
N ALA A 178 -25.43 -0.63 8.79
CA ALA A 178 -25.77 -1.54 7.70
C ALA A 178 -24.86 -1.37 6.47
N ALA A 179 -24.49 -0.14 6.12
CA ALA A 179 -23.56 0.13 5.01
C ALA A 179 -22.14 -0.35 5.34
N LEU A 180 -21.69 -0.17 6.58
CA LEU A 180 -20.40 -0.72 7.06
C LEU A 180 -20.41 -2.25 7.05
N ALA A 181 -21.50 -2.87 7.55
CA ALA A 181 -21.67 -4.32 7.52
C ALA A 181 -21.65 -4.86 6.08
N ALA A 182 -22.32 -4.17 5.15
CA ALA A 182 -22.31 -4.53 3.73
C ALA A 182 -20.89 -4.44 3.14
N ALA A 183 -20.12 -3.39 3.46
CA ALA A 183 -18.75 -3.24 3.00
C ALA A 183 -17.85 -4.41 3.49
N PHE A 184 -17.91 -4.76 4.77
CA PHE A 184 -17.17 -5.91 5.31
C PHE A 184 -17.62 -7.25 4.72
N ALA A 185 -18.93 -7.43 4.52
CA ALA A 185 -19.48 -8.65 3.91
C ALA A 185 -19.02 -8.80 2.45
N ILE A 186 -19.04 -7.71 1.66
CA ILE A 186 -18.55 -7.70 0.29
C ILE A 186 -17.09 -8.14 0.25
N ASP A 187 -16.22 -7.52 1.06
CA ASP A 187 -14.81 -7.89 1.10
C ASP A 187 -14.61 -9.36 1.49
N ALA A 188 -15.33 -9.82 2.52
CA ALA A 188 -15.27 -11.22 2.93
C ALA A 188 -15.65 -12.19 1.80
N LEU A 189 -16.69 -11.88 1.02
CA LEU A 189 -17.09 -12.67 -0.14
C LEU A 189 -16.02 -12.63 -1.23
N THR A 190 -15.32 -11.51 -1.41
CA THR A 190 -14.17 -11.45 -2.35
C THR A 190 -13.03 -12.36 -1.91
N PHE A 191 -12.75 -12.46 -0.60
CA PHE A 191 -11.78 -13.40 -0.05
C PHE A 191 -12.19 -14.86 -0.28
N VAL A 192 -13.46 -15.20 -0.07
CA VAL A 192 -13.99 -16.54 -0.34
C VAL A 192 -13.87 -16.89 -1.82
N PHE A 193 -14.26 -15.97 -2.71
CA PHE A 193 -14.12 -16.14 -4.15
C PHE A 193 -12.65 -16.30 -4.57
N SER A 194 -11.75 -15.50 -4.00
CA SER A 194 -10.32 -15.58 -4.24
C SER A 194 -9.71 -16.90 -3.74
N ALA A 195 -10.20 -17.43 -2.61
CA ALA A 195 -9.80 -18.73 -2.12
C ALA A 195 -10.31 -19.87 -3.03
N TRP A 196 -11.55 -19.76 -3.52
CA TRP A 196 -12.12 -20.71 -4.47
C TRP A 196 -11.33 -20.75 -5.79
N THR A 197 -11.05 -19.59 -6.39
CA THR A 197 -10.24 -19.51 -7.62
C THR A 197 -8.82 -20.03 -7.42
N LEU A 198 -8.17 -19.72 -6.28
CA LEU A 198 -6.86 -20.26 -5.92
C LEU A 198 -6.86 -21.79 -5.80
N ARG A 199 -7.97 -22.41 -5.37
CA ARG A 199 -8.08 -23.88 -5.34
C ARG A 199 -8.05 -24.50 -6.73
N GLN A 200 -8.49 -23.79 -7.76
CA GLN A 200 -8.48 -24.26 -9.15
C GLN A 200 -7.08 -24.21 -9.79
N VAL A 201 -6.15 -23.47 -9.20
CA VAL A 201 -4.79 -23.31 -9.72
C VAL A 201 -3.99 -24.60 -9.51
N LYS A 202 -3.44 -25.14 -10.59
CA LYS A 202 -2.53 -26.30 -10.55
C LYS A 202 -1.09 -25.82 -10.46
N LEU A 203 -0.50 -25.93 -9.27
CA LEU A 203 0.86 -25.45 -9.03
C LEU A 203 1.89 -26.44 -9.58
N ARG A 204 2.93 -25.88 -10.20
CA ARG A 204 4.11 -26.63 -10.63
C ARG A 204 5.09 -26.64 -9.45
N PRO A 205 5.66 -27.81 -9.08
CA PRO A 205 6.74 -27.85 -8.12
C PRO A 205 7.90 -27.00 -8.64
N LEU A 206 8.36 -26.03 -7.85
CA LEU A 206 9.66 -25.43 -8.08
C LEU A 206 10.72 -26.41 -7.59
N ALA A 207 11.86 -26.47 -8.29
CA ALA A 207 13.04 -27.12 -7.74
C ALA A 207 13.31 -26.53 -6.34
N ALA A 208 13.62 -27.39 -5.37
CA ALA A 208 13.87 -26.96 -4.00
C ALA A 208 14.85 -25.78 -4.02
N ALA A 209 14.42 -24.62 -3.52
CA ALA A 209 15.29 -23.48 -3.38
C ALA A 209 16.49 -23.89 -2.51
N ALA A 210 17.67 -23.37 -2.82
CA ALA A 210 18.85 -23.55 -1.99
C ALA A 210 18.51 -23.27 -0.53
N ALA A 211 19.09 -24.04 0.40
CA ALA A 211 18.79 -23.94 1.82
C ALA A 211 18.80 -22.47 2.27
N PRO A 212 17.77 -21.99 2.98
CA PRO A 212 17.67 -20.60 3.37
C PRO A 212 18.92 -20.22 4.16
N GLN A 213 19.66 -19.22 3.66
CA GLN A 213 20.57 -18.47 4.52
C GLN A 213 19.71 -17.87 5.64
N GLY A 214 20.23 -17.82 6.87
CA GLY A 214 19.41 -17.38 8.01
C GLY A 214 18.76 -16.02 7.73
N MET A 215 17.43 -15.93 7.83
CA MET A 215 16.63 -14.72 7.58
C MET A 215 17.24 -13.45 8.22
N TRP A 216 17.71 -13.57 9.46
CA TRP A 216 18.38 -12.48 10.18
C TRP A 216 19.69 -12.04 9.54
N ARG A 217 20.46 -12.98 9.00
CA ARG A 217 21.69 -12.71 8.25
C ARG A 217 21.40 -12.01 6.93
N ASP A 218 20.32 -12.40 6.23
CA ASP A 218 19.89 -11.74 4.99
C ASP A 218 19.42 -10.30 5.25
N MET A 219 18.66 -10.10 6.32
CA MET A 219 18.23 -8.76 6.74
C MET A 219 19.42 -7.89 7.17
N ALA A 220 20.33 -8.44 7.97
CA ALA A 220 21.56 -7.75 8.37
C ALA A 220 22.44 -7.41 7.15
N ALA A 221 22.54 -8.30 6.16
CA ALA A 221 23.28 -8.04 4.93
C ALA A 221 22.62 -6.93 4.10
N GLY A 222 21.28 -6.89 4.01
CA GLY A 222 20.55 -5.80 3.36
C GLY A 222 20.77 -4.45 4.04
N LEU A 223 20.66 -4.40 5.37
CA LEU A 223 20.90 -3.19 6.16
C LEU A 223 22.36 -2.74 6.07
N ALA A 224 23.32 -3.66 6.19
CA ALA A 224 24.74 -3.36 6.06
C ALA A 224 25.10 -2.83 4.67
N MET A 225 24.47 -3.36 3.61
CA MET A 225 24.61 -2.84 2.25
C MET A 225 24.10 -1.41 2.15
N VAL A 226 22.88 -1.12 2.62
CA VAL A 226 22.34 0.25 2.62
C VAL A 226 23.24 1.19 3.42
N TRP A 227 23.79 0.75 4.56
CA TRP A 227 24.63 1.60 5.41
C TRP A 227 25.99 1.94 4.79
N ARG A 228 26.55 1.03 3.98
CA ARG A 228 27.86 1.18 3.33
C ARG A 228 27.80 2.03 2.06
N ASP A 229 26.67 2.06 1.37
CA ASP A 229 26.45 2.88 0.18
C ASP A 229 25.83 4.22 0.57
N LEU A 230 26.63 5.29 0.50
CA LEU A 230 26.23 6.63 0.96
C LEU A 230 24.94 7.16 0.29
N PRO A 231 24.80 7.17 -1.05
CA PRO A 231 23.54 7.56 -1.67
C PRO A 231 22.35 6.65 -1.35
N LEU A 232 22.52 5.32 -1.25
CA LEU A 232 21.41 4.45 -0.79
C LEU A 232 20.98 4.82 0.62
N ARG A 233 21.94 5.00 1.54
CA ARG A 233 21.68 5.40 2.92
C ARG A 233 20.89 6.70 2.98
N SER A 234 21.34 7.74 2.27
CA SER A 234 20.69 9.05 2.27
C SER A 234 19.27 8.98 1.71
N CYS A 235 19.06 8.31 0.56
CA CYS A 235 17.73 8.13 -0.02
C CYS A 235 16.79 7.35 0.91
N TYR A 236 17.26 6.25 1.52
CA TYR A 236 16.44 5.42 2.41
C TYR A 236 16.08 6.17 3.70
N ALA A 237 17.02 6.92 4.28
CA ALA A 237 16.75 7.77 5.43
C ALA A 237 15.72 8.85 5.09
N TYR A 238 15.87 9.49 3.92
CA TYR A 238 14.91 10.47 3.43
C TYR A 238 13.51 9.88 3.20
N TRP A 239 13.40 8.71 2.58
CA TRP A 239 12.10 8.05 2.40
C TRP A 239 11.47 7.58 3.70
N ALA A 240 12.26 7.27 4.73
CA ALA A 240 11.73 7.01 6.07
C ALA A 240 11.03 8.26 6.64
N VAL A 241 11.64 9.43 6.47
CA VAL A 241 11.03 10.72 6.85
C VAL A 241 9.75 10.96 6.06
N VAL A 242 9.78 10.83 4.73
CA VAL A 242 8.62 11.00 3.86
C VAL A 242 7.49 10.03 4.23
N ALA A 243 7.80 8.75 4.43
CA ALA A 243 6.83 7.73 4.81
C ALA A 243 6.16 8.07 6.15
N PHE A 244 6.92 8.55 7.13
CA PHE A 244 6.38 8.96 8.43
C PHE A 244 5.48 10.20 8.33
N PHE A 245 5.79 11.19 7.49
CA PHE A 245 4.97 12.39 7.37
C PHE A 245 3.77 12.26 6.42
N VAL A 246 3.76 11.27 5.52
CA VAL A 246 2.70 11.14 4.50
C VAL A 246 1.70 10.03 4.83
N MET A 247 2.15 8.88 5.35
CA MET A 247 1.28 7.69 5.47
C MET A 247 0.15 7.88 6.49
N GLY A 248 0.46 8.38 7.68
CA GLY A 248 -0.51 8.65 8.75
C GLY A 248 -1.54 9.70 8.34
N PRO A 249 -1.15 10.87 7.78
CA PRO A 249 -2.11 11.83 7.28
C PRO A 249 -3.04 11.26 6.19
N LEU A 250 -2.53 10.43 5.27
CA LEU A 250 -3.40 9.78 4.27
C LEU A 250 -4.34 8.72 4.87
N GLN A 251 -3.91 7.97 5.90
CA GLN A 251 -4.70 6.89 6.49
C GLN A 251 -5.63 7.33 7.63
N VAL A 252 -5.35 8.46 8.28
CA VAL A 252 -6.06 8.94 9.48
C VAL A 252 -6.62 10.35 9.27
N ALA A 253 -5.77 11.32 8.91
CA ALA A 253 -6.22 12.71 8.77
C ALA A 253 -7.15 12.91 7.58
N LEU A 254 -6.97 12.16 6.48
CA LEU A 254 -7.82 12.26 5.30
C LEU A 254 -9.25 11.75 5.55
N PRO A 255 -9.49 10.59 6.21
CA PRO A 255 -10.82 10.22 6.71
C PRO A 255 -11.44 11.26 7.65
N VAL A 256 -10.66 11.81 8.58
CA VAL A 256 -11.12 12.86 9.51
C VAL A 256 -11.53 14.11 8.73
N LEU A 257 -10.71 14.57 7.77
CA LEU A 257 -11.02 15.70 6.90
C LEU A 257 -12.30 15.48 6.10
N ALA A 258 -12.47 14.28 5.56
CA ALA A 258 -13.67 13.93 4.79
C ALA A 258 -14.93 13.93 5.66
N SER A 259 -14.84 13.40 6.88
CA SER A 259 -15.92 13.37 7.86
C SER A 259 -16.28 14.75 8.38
N GLU A 260 -15.30 15.58 8.73
CA GLU A 260 -15.52 16.90 9.34
C GLU A 260 -15.95 17.97 8.32
N ARG A 261 -15.41 17.94 7.09
CA ARG A 261 -15.52 19.08 6.15
C ARG A 261 -16.10 18.77 4.78
N LEU A 262 -16.13 17.51 4.32
CA LEU A 262 -16.32 17.21 2.88
C LEU A 262 -17.51 16.31 2.56
N HIS A 263 -18.50 16.19 3.44
CA HIS A 263 -19.69 15.35 3.22
C HIS A 263 -19.38 13.83 3.21
N GLY A 264 -18.55 13.37 4.15
CA GLY A 264 -18.52 11.97 4.56
C GLY A 264 -17.74 11.02 3.64
N ALA A 265 -18.12 9.74 3.65
CA ALA A 265 -17.42 8.66 2.96
C ALA A 265 -17.32 8.83 1.43
N ALA A 266 -18.31 9.49 0.82
CA ALA A 266 -18.34 9.76 -0.61
C ALA A 266 -17.15 10.64 -1.05
N ALA A 267 -16.84 11.69 -0.28
CA ALA A 267 -15.67 12.52 -0.56
C ALA A 267 -14.36 11.78 -0.32
N LEU A 268 -14.27 10.95 0.73
CA LEU A 268 -13.08 10.12 0.94
C LEU A 268 -12.81 9.20 -0.27
N GLY A 269 -13.84 8.55 -0.82
CA GLY A 269 -13.73 7.76 -2.04
C GLY A 269 -13.28 8.57 -3.24
N MET A 270 -13.85 9.77 -3.44
CA MET A 270 -13.46 10.69 -4.52
C MET A 270 -11.99 11.10 -4.40
N LEU A 271 -11.55 11.46 -3.20
CA LEU A 271 -10.18 11.86 -2.88
C LEU A 271 -9.18 10.73 -3.17
N MET A 272 -9.45 9.53 -2.67
CA MET A 272 -8.58 8.37 -2.86
C MET A 272 -8.61 7.85 -4.30
N GLY A 273 -9.77 7.86 -4.95
CA GLY A 273 -9.91 7.53 -6.37
C GLY A 273 -9.13 8.50 -7.26
N ALA A 274 -9.20 9.80 -6.98
CA ALA A 274 -8.41 10.81 -7.68
C ALA A 274 -6.90 10.61 -7.47
N HIS A 275 -6.47 10.29 -6.24
CA HIS A 275 -5.08 9.92 -5.95
C HIS A 275 -4.62 8.69 -6.75
N GLY A 276 -5.45 7.63 -6.80
CA GLY A 276 -5.17 6.43 -7.59
C GLY A 276 -5.10 6.71 -9.10
N ALA A 277 -6.00 7.55 -9.62
CA ALA A 277 -6.02 7.97 -11.03
C ALA A 277 -4.75 8.74 -11.39
N GLY A 278 -4.37 9.69 -10.53
CA GLY A 278 -3.14 10.44 -10.65
C GLY A 278 -1.93 9.51 -10.66
N THR A 279 -1.87 8.55 -9.73
CA THR A 279 -0.76 7.57 -9.63
C THR A 279 -0.59 6.79 -10.92
N LEU A 280 -1.68 6.29 -11.51
CA LEU A 280 -1.69 5.63 -12.81
C LEU A 280 -1.16 6.54 -13.93
N ALA A 281 -1.65 7.76 -14.02
CA ALA A 281 -1.20 8.74 -15.01
C ALA A 281 0.29 9.07 -14.85
N GLY A 282 0.78 9.22 -13.61
CA GLY A 282 2.18 9.45 -13.29
C GLY A 282 3.11 8.31 -13.70
N MET A 283 2.71 7.07 -13.44
CA MET A 283 3.47 5.89 -13.89
C MET A 283 3.52 5.80 -15.41
N LEU A 284 2.43 6.10 -16.12
CA LEU A 284 2.43 6.14 -17.58
C LEU A 284 3.35 7.27 -18.09
N ALA A 285 3.24 8.46 -17.52
CA ALA A 285 4.09 9.61 -17.83
C ALA A 285 5.59 9.34 -17.61
N SER A 286 5.95 8.45 -16.66
CA SER A 286 7.35 8.08 -16.41
C SER A 286 8.05 7.48 -17.64
N SER A 287 7.30 6.75 -18.47
CA SER A 287 7.79 6.15 -19.73
C SER A 287 8.05 7.19 -20.81
N LEU A 288 7.32 8.31 -20.78
CA LEU A 288 7.42 9.45 -21.70
C LEU A 288 8.35 10.55 -21.18
N GLY A 289 8.86 10.42 -19.95
CA GLY A 289 9.66 11.43 -19.29
C GLY A 289 10.95 11.78 -20.05
N SER A 290 11.37 13.04 -19.95
CA SER A 290 12.63 13.52 -20.54
C SER A 290 13.83 12.73 -19.99
N ALA A 291 14.79 12.44 -20.87
CA ALA A 291 16.09 11.88 -20.47
C ALA A 291 16.80 12.74 -19.41
N TRP A 292 16.52 14.04 -19.39
CA TRP A 292 17.06 14.97 -18.40
C TRP A 292 16.56 14.66 -16.98
N LEU A 293 15.26 14.41 -16.81
CA LEU A 293 14.65 14.09 -15.51
C LEU A 293 15.20 12.76 -14.96
N ARG A 294 15.39 11.76 -15.84
CA ARG A 294 16.03 10.50 -15.47
C ARG A 294 17.46 10.71 -15.02
N ARG A 295 18.23 11.54 -15.75
CA ARG A 295 19.62 11.82 -15.44
C ARG A 295 19.80 12.53 -14.09
N HIS A 296 18.85 13.37 -13.68
CA HIS A 296 18.90 14.09 -12.40
C HIS A 296 17.87 13.52 -11.42
N PHE A 297 17.98 12.22 -11.15
CA PHE A 297 17.03 11.47 -10.32
C PHE A 297 16.77 12.15 -8.98
N GLY A 298 17.83 12.45 -8.22
CA GLY A 298 17.67 12.97 -6.86
C GLY A 298 17.12 14.39 -6.81
N ALA A 299 17.52 15.28 -7.74
CA ALA A 299 16.91 16.60 -7.85
C ALA A 299 15.41 16.51 -8.25
N THR A 300 15.06 15.59 -9.16
CA THR A 300 13.67 15.37 -9.57
C THR A 300 12.82 14.85 -8.42
N LEU A 301 13.36 13.91 -7.63
CA LEU A 301 12.73 13.39 -6.42
C LEU A 301 12.43 14.52 -5.42
N LEU A 302 13.44 15.31 -5.05
CA LEU A 302 13.29 16.38 -4.06
C LEU A 302 12.35 17.50 -4.56
N ALA A 303 12.41 17.84 -5.84
CA ALA A 303 11.50 18.81 -6.44
C ALA A 303 10.04 18.32 -6.43
N ALA A 304 9.80 17.06 -6.79
CA ALA A 304 8.47 16.48 -6.74
C ALA A 304 7.92 16.47 -5.31
N ASP A 305 8.72 16.06 -4.33
CA ASP A 305 8.32 16.05 -2.92
C ASP A 305 8.10 17.45 -2.35
N ALA A 306 8.87 18.45 -2.78
CA ALA A 306 8.63 19.85 -2.42
C ALA A 306 7.28 20.36 -2.97
N VAL A 307 6.90 19.95 -4.19
CA VAL A 307 5.57 20.26 -4.73
C VAL A 307 4.48 19.51 -3.95
N VAL A 308 4.66 18.22 -3.64
CA VAL A 308 3.73 17.45 -2.81
C VAL A 308 3.55 18.11 -1.44
N ALA A 309 4.62 18.60 -0.82
CA ALA A 309 4.57 19.32 0.44
C ALA A 309 3.66 20.56 0.37
N CYS A 310 3.81 21.39 -0.68
CA CYS A 310 2.92 22.53 -0.91
C CYS A 310 1.46 22.12 -1.14
N LEU A 311 1.23 21.02 -1.89
CA LEU A 311 -0.11 20.49 -2.14
C LEU A 311 -0.76 19.97 -0.84
N LEU A 312 0.00 19.33 0.04
CA LEU A 312 -0.47 18.90 1.36
C LEU A 312 -0.85 20.11 2.23
N MET A 313 -0.06 21.18 2.21
CA MET A 313 -0.42 22.42 2.93
C MET A 313 -1.74 23.00 2.44
N ALA A 314 -1.95 23.02 1.11
CA ALA A 314 -3.22 23.46 0.50
C ALA A 314 -4.39 22.52 0.84
N LEU A 315 -4.13 21.21 1.00
CA LEU A 315 -5.13 20.23 1.38
C LEU A 315 -5.76 20.54 2.75
N GLY A 316 -5.00 21.12 3.68
CA GLY A 316 -5.53 21.53 5.00
C GLY A 316 -6.59 22.65 4.94
N GLN A 317 -6.69 23.35 3.82
CA GLN A 317 -7.53 24.53 3.63
C GLN A 317 -8.75 24.27 2.72
N ILE A 318 -8.98 23.03 2.29
CA ILE A 318 -10.07 22.74 1.37
C ILE A 318 -11.44 22.84 2.06
N GLY A 319 -12.38 23.48 1.37
CA GLY A 319 -13.79 23.54 1.77
C GLY A 319 -14.74 22.73 0.88
N ALA A 320 -14.24 22.15 -0.22
CA ALA A 320 -15.05 21.31 -1.11
C ALA A 320 -14.26 20.11 -1.63
N ALA A 321 -14.94 18.96 -1.75
CA ALA A 321 -14.32 17.67 -2.07
C ALA A 321 -13.56 17.68 -3.41
N TRP A 322 -14.07 18.42 -4.41
CA TRP A 322 -13.44 18.50 -5.72
C TRP A 322 -12.07 19.21 -5.71
N HIS A 323 -11.86 20.20 -4.82
CA HIS A 323 -10.55 20.83 -4.64
C HIS A 323 -9.53 19.81 -4.11
N GLY A 324 -9.92 19.06 -3.07
CA GLY A 324 -9.07 17.99 -2.54
C GLY A 324 -8.81 16.90 -3.57
N ALA A 325 -9.80 16.55 -4.40
CA ALA A 325 -9.63 15.56 -5.45
C ALA A 325 -8.62 16.02 -6.51
N ALA A 326 -8.66 17.29 -6.91
CA ALA A 326 -7.68 17.86 -7.82
C ALA A 326 -6.26 17.87 -7.21
N LEU A 327 -6.11 18.29 -5.95
CA LEU A 327 -4.82 18.28 -5.25
C LEU A 327 -4.25 16.87 -5.11
N LEU A 328 -5.08 15.90 -4.74
CA LEU A 328 -4.66 14.50 -4.62
C LEU A 328 -4.40 13.81 -5.95
N ALA A 329 -5.09 14.21 -7.02
CA ALA A 329 -4.77 13.77 -8.37
C ALA A 329 -3.35 14.22 -8.78
N VAL A 330 -3.00 15.49 -8.57
CA VAL A 330 -1.64 15.99 -8.85
C VAL A 330 -0.61 15.30 -7.95
N THR A 331 -0.90 15.16 -6.66
CA THR A 331 -0.06 14.39 -5.72
C THR A 331 0.15 12.96 -6.19
N GLY A 332 -0.89 12.33 -6.71
CA GLY A 332 -0.84 10.99 -7.33
C GLY A 332 0.06 10.96 -8.55
N VAL A 333 -0.06 11.93 -9.47
CA VAL A 333 0.80 12.00 -10.68
C VAL A 333 2.27 12.08 -10.31
N LEU A 334 2.62 12.96 -9.36
CA LEU A 334 3.99 13.09 -8.87
C LEU A 334 4.46 11.80 -8.19
N GLY A 335 3.64 11.24 -7.29
CA GLY A 335 3.94 10.01 -6.57
C GLY A 335 4.13 8.80 -7.50
N GLY A 336 3.28 8.64 -8.51
CA GLY A 336 3.39 7.56 -9.49
C GLY A 336 4.63 7.68 -10.38
N TYR A 337 4.98 8.90 -10.80
CA TYR A 337 6.22 9.14 -11.54
C TYR A 337 7.45 8.80 -10.69
N VAL A 338 7.52 9.37 -9.49
CA VAL A 338 8.63 9.17 -8.55
C VAL A 338 8.75 7.71 -8.14
N GLN A 339 7.64 7.00 -7.94
CA GLN A 339 7.63 5.57 -7.61
C GLN A 339 8.38 4.75 -8.66
N VAL A 340 8.13 4.97 -9.95
CA VAL A 340 8.84 4.25 -11.03
C VAL A 340 10.33 4.64 -11.04
N ALA A 341 10.63 5.92 -10.86
CA ALA A 341 12.01 6.40 -10.83
C ALA A 341 12.81 5.77 -9.67
N ILE A 342 12.23 5.72 -8.47
CA ILE A 342 12.84 5.10 -7.27
C ILE A 342 13.15 3.62 -7.52
N PHE A 343 12.16 2.86 -8.00
CA PHE A 343 12.34 1.43 -8.25
C PHE A 343 13.43 1.19 -9.29
N THR A 344 13.43 1.96 -10.37
CA THR A 344 14.42 1.86 -11.45
C THR A 344 15.81 2.19 -10.95
N TRP A 345 15.94 3.26 -10.15
CA TRP A 345 17.21 3.69 -9.59
C TRP A 345 17.82 2.62 -8.66
N ILE A 346 17.03 2.03 -7.76
CA ILE A 346 17.52 0.95 -6.89
C ILE A 346 17.93 -0.27 -7.73
N GLN A 347 17.16 -0.62 -8.77
CA GLN A 347 17.48 -1.73 -9.67
C GLN A 347 18.77 -1.53 -10.45
N GLN A 348 19.11 -0.28 -10.80
CA GLN A 348 20.34 0.06 -11.53
C GLN A 348 21.56 0.17 -10.61
N ARG A 349 21.35 0.57 -9.35
CA ARG A 349 22.42 0.78 -8.37
C ARG A 349 22.83 -0.50 -7.64
N VAL A 350 21.88 -1.38 -7.35
CA VAL A 350 22.11 -2.57 -6.54
C VAL A 350 22.43 -3.77 -7.42
N ALA A 351 23.51 -4.48 -7.08
CA ALA A 351 23.88 -5.72 -7.76
C ALA A 351 22.72 -6.74 -7.76
N PRO A 352 22.51 -7.51 -8.85
CA PRO A 352 21.38 -8.44 -8.97
C PRO A 352 21.23 -9.42 -7.79
N ALA A 353 22.35 -9.89 -7.22
CA ALA A 353 22.36 -10.80 -6.07
C ALA A 353 21.86 -10.18 -4.76
N MET A 354 21.85 -8.84 -4.64
CA MET A 354 21.46 -8.09 -3.45
C MET A 354 20.13 -7.34 -3.63
N LEU A 355 19.59 -7.27 -4.84
CA LEU A 355 18.39 -6.48 -5.17
C LEU A 355 17.18 -6.85 -4.30
N GLY A 356 16.94 -8.14 -4.08
CA GLY A 356 15.86 -8.60 -3.20
C GLY A 356 16.00 -8.10 -1.77
N ARG A 357 17.22 -8.08 -1.24
CA ARG A 357 17.53 -7.57 0.12
C ARG A 357 17.35 -6.05 0.18
N ALA A 358 17.78 -5.32 -0.85
CA ALA A 358 17.58 -3.87 -0.95
C ALA A 358 16.09 -3.49 -0.99
N MET A 359 15.31 -4.20 -1.80
CA MET A 359 13.85 -4.02 -1.91
C MET A 359 13.14 -4.37 -0.60
N ALA A 360 13.60 -5.40 0.12
CA ALA A 360 13.04 -5.76 1.42
C ALA A 360 13.24 -4.64 2.46
N VAL A 361 14.44 -4.04 2.54
CA VAL A 361 14.69 -2.89 3.42
C VAL A 361 13.81 -1.70 3.01
N PHE A 362 13.74 -1.41 1.71
CA PHE A 362 12.90 -0.32 1.18
C PHE A 362 11.42 -0.51 1.54
N MET A 363 10.85 -1.69 1.31
CA MET A 363 9.47 -2.00 1.69
C MET A 363 9.25 -2.01 3.20
N GLY A 364 10.26 -2.42 3.96
CA GLY A 364 10.25 -2.42 5.42
C GLY A 364 10.08 -1.02 6.01
N ILE A 365 10.64 0.02 5.38
CA ILE A 365 10.44 1.42 5.79
C ILE A 365 8.95 1.78 5.77
N PHE A 366 8.27 1.56 4.64
CA PHE A 366 6.86 1.92 4.50
C PHE A 366 5.96 1.07 5.39
N LEU A 367 6.21 -0.24 5.44
CA LEU A 367 5.38 -1.13 6.24
C LEU A 367 5.57 -0.92 7.75
N GLY A 368 6.79 -0.64 8.20
CA GLY A 368 7.11 -0.42 9.60
C GLY A 368 6.71 0.96 10.13
N LEU A 369 6.85 2.02 9.32
CA LEU A 369 6.55 3.39 9.75
C LEU A 369 5.08 3.77 9.58
N ALA A 370 4.33 3.16 8.66
CA ALA A 370 2.91 3.44 8.49
C ALA A 370 2.08 3.34 9.80
N PRO A 371 2.16 2.28 10.62
CA PRO A 371 1.41 2.22 11.87
C PRO A 371 1.85 3.26 12.91
N LEU A 372 3.15 3.58 12.98
CA LEU A 372 3.67 4.61 13.88
C LEU A 372 3.18 6.00 13.47
N SER A 373 3.20 6.27 12.17
CA SER A 373 2.69 7.51 11.57
C SER A 373 1.18 7.67 11.80
N ALA A 374 0.41 6.60 11.65
CA ALA A 374 -1.03 6.60 11.92
C ALA A 374 -1.35 6.88 13.39
N ALA A 375 -0.67 6.22 14.33
CA ALA A 375 -0.82 6.46 15.76
C ALA A 375 -0.44 7.89 16.14
N ALA A 376 0.70 8.39 15.65
CA ALA A 376 1.16 9.76 15.89
C ALA A 376 0.17 10.79 15.32
N THR A 377 -0.33 10.56 14.10
CA THR A 377 -1.32 11.42 13.47
C THR A 377 -2.62 11.48 14.27
N GLY A 378 -3.14 10.32 14.70
CA GLY A 378 -4.33 10.26 15.53
C GLY A 378 -4.17 10.99 16.88
N ALA A 379 -3.01 10.83 17.53
CA ALA A 379 -2.70 11.54 18.76
C ALA A 379 -2.61 13.07 18.56
N LEU A 380 -1.92 13.51 17.50
CA LEU A 380 -1.76 14.93 17.19
C LEU A 380 -3.10 15.61 16.89
N LEU A 381 -4.00 14.94 16.18
CA LEU A 381 -5.34 15.45 15.83
C LEU A 381 -6.27 15.67 17.06
N ARG A 382 -5.86 15.29 18.27
CA ARG A 382 -6.56 15.70 19.51
C ARG A 382 -6.20 17.11 19.97
N HIS A 383 -5.04 17.61 19.53
CA HIS A 383 -4.46 18.86 19.98
C HIS A 383 -4.38 19.91 18.88
N VAL A 384 -4.38 19.49 17.61
CA VAL A 384 -4.39 20.38 16.45
C VAL A 384 -5.55 20.01 15.53
N SER A 385 -6.04 21.00 14.78
CA SER A 385 -7.04 20.76 13.75
C SER A 385 -6.47 19.96 12.57
N VAL A 386 -7.35 19.31 11.81
CA VAL A 386 -6.96 18.59 10.60
C VAL A 386 -6.25 19.48 9.57
N GLY A 387 -6.66 20.76 9.50
CA GLY A 387 -6.03 21.75 8.62
C GLY A 387 -4.59 22.08 9.06
N GLU A 388 -4.38 22.35 10.35
CA GLU A 388 -3.06 22.61 10.91
C GLU A 388 -2.14 21.40 10.76
N LEU A 389 -2.64 20.18 10.96
CA LEU A 389 -1.85 18.96 10.75
C LEU A 389 -1.32 18.87 9.31
N PHE A 390 -2.19 19.08 8.31
CA PHE A 390 -1.77 19.06 6.90
C PHE A 390 -0.80 20.22 6.57
N CYS A 391 -1.03 21.42 7.10
CA CYS A 391 -0.13 22.55 6.92
C CYS A 391 1.25 22.31 7.56
N VAL A 392 1.31 21.87 8.81
CA VAL A 392 2.56 21.60 9.52
C VAL A 392 3.27 20.39 8.91
N GLY A 393 2.54 19.31 8.61
CA GLY A 393 3.10 18.13 7.96
C GLY A 393 3.69 18.43 6.59
N GLY A 394 3.00 19.23 5.78
CA GLY A 394 3.53 19.74 4.52
C GLY A 394 4.76 20.64 4.71
N ALA A 395 4.73 21.58 5.67
CA ALA A 395 5.89 22.43 5.95
C ALA A 395 7.12 21.61 6.42
N LEU A 396 6.93 20.59 7.25
CA LEU A 396 7.98 19.68 7.68
C LEU A 396 8.52 18.83 6.53
N LEU A 397 7.65 18.37 5.62
CA LEU A 397 8.08 17.65 4.41
C LEU A 397 8.89 18.55 3.48
N LEU A 398 8.48 19.82 3.30
CA LEU A 398 9.22 20.80 2.53
C LEU A 398 10.59 21.09 3.16
N ALA A 399 10.63 21.27 4.48
CA ALA A 399 11.87 21.46 5.22
C ALA A 399 12.79 20.23 5.09
N ALA A 400 12.24 19.01 5.12
CA ALA A 400 13.00 17.79 4.91
C ALA A 400 13.57 17.70 3.48
N ALA A 401 12.80 18.08 2.45
CA ALA A 401 13.27 18.12 1.07
C ALA A 401 14.39 19.16 0.87
N ILE A 402 14.25 20.36 1.47
CA ILE A 402 15.28 21.41 1.44
C ILE A 402 16.53 20.95 2.19
N ALA A 403 16.38 20.41 3.40
CA ALA A 403 17.49 19.90 4.19
C ALA A 403 18.22 18.76 3.45
N ALA A 404 17.48 17.86 2.80
CA ALA A 404 18.08 16.82 1.96
C ALA A 404 18.85 17.41 0.78
N ALA A 405 18.33 18.46 0.13
CA ALA A 405 19.01 19.14 -0.98
C ALA A 405 20.31 19.85 -0.54
N LEU A 406 20.35 20.41 0.67
CA LEU A 406 21.47 21.23 1.16
C LEU A 406 22.54 20.44 1.90
N PHE A 407 22.14 19.44 2.69
CA PHE A 407 23.02 18.73 3.61
C PHE A 407 23.35 17.30 3.20
N THR A 408 22.84 16.84 2.05
CA THR A 408 23.14 15.51 1.52
C THR A 408 23.44 15.56 0.03
N ASP A 409 24.13 14.55 -0.48
CA ASP A 409 24.42 14.43 -1.91
C ASP A 409 23.20 14.03 -2.75
N ILE A 410 21.99 13.92 -2.16
CA ILE A 410 20.80 13.42 -2.86
C ILE A 410 20.53 14.22 -4.14
N ALA A 411 20.60 15.55 -4.08
CA ALA A 411 20.34 16.40 -5.26
C ALA A 411 21.25 16.11 -6.45
N HIS A 412 22.45 15.56 -6.22
CA HIS A 412 23.45 15.27 -7.23
C HIS A 412 23.43 13.83 -7.73
N ILE A 413 22.60 12.95 -7.15
CA ILE A 413 22.50 11.55 -7.56
C ILE A 413 21.92 11.47 -8.98
N ALA A 414 22.69 10.88 -9.89
CA ALA A 414 22.22 10.55 -11.23
C ALA A 414 21.71 9.11 -11.30
N SER A 415 20.91 8.80 -12.33
CA SER A 415 20.43 7.42 -12.56
C SER A 415 21.54 6.44 -12.97
N THR A 416 22.69 6.94 -13.43
CA THR A 416 23.74 6.12 -14.09
C THR A 416 25.03 5.94 -13.29
N ASP A 417 25.07 6.33 -12.01
CA ASP A 417 26.32 6.42 -11.23
C ASP A 417 27.03 5.07 -10.94
N TYR A 418 26.63 3.95 -11.55
CA TYR A 418 27.25 2.62 -11.35
C TYR A 418 27.51 1.77 -12.60
N VAL A 419 27.36 2.30 -13.83
CA VAL A 419 27.69 1.51 -15.04
C VAL A 419 29.20 1.28 -15.23
N THR A 420 30.07 1.81 -14.36
CA THR A 420 31.53 1.75 -14.55
C THR A 420 32.31 1.35 -13.31
N GLN A 421 31.99 0.21 -12.68
CA GLN A 421 33.02 -0.61 -12.04
C GLN A 421 32.79 -2.08 -12.36
N ALA A 422 33.78 -2.64 -13.06
CA ALA A 422 33.85 -3.96 -13.67
C ALA A 422 33.82 -5.11 -12.66
#